data_AF-A0A8W8NJB2-F1
#
_entry.id   AF-A0A8W8NJB2-F1
#
_cell.length_a   1.000
_cell.length_b   1.000
_cell.length_c   1.000
_cell.angle_alpha   90.00
_cell.angle_beta   90.00
_cell.angle_gamma   90.00
#
_symmetry.space_group_name_H-M   'P 1'
#
loop_
_entity.id
_entity.type
_entity.pdbx_description
1 polymer ?
#
loop_
_entity_poly.entity_id
_entity_poly.type
_entity_poly.pdbx_seq_one_letter_code
_entity_poly.pdbx_strand_id
1 'polypeptide(L)'
;MCRYTGVAVPFTFSYNILDSVDDGPKTYKNLENMRGLCRVTRPVWERTHPGRVPRPVWERTHPCRVPCPVWERTALIYWFTALYLCATVHGLTDPCKPGFTRIGRWCFSIHTDPATRNDSVAICERLGGGMVVLDSAEKERALTSYIIENDLLTMTDQRLELFKDLDVIINGDDETEKFCKDFLQYGTKSKKYRHFTNNKIPVGSLPEDRANLTTPAGFKIALSSIPGAGMGAWSEIPLSKYTVLGSYEGLVRNDLNDKDPYSWVVDKLGANGSYVIDAMPLDCSNWLRYVNAPRNFQEENAQPVLCAGLVFYMTIKDVPPGTELMVWYGDNYGLHLNVSRVHPEHDLNATVVFRINVVHIKDSLGEVLAYDDGSPLTYENWLENITYTVVEKSFGLLLSYDLHKERWRWLPERNYNYFTEKEGLYLPFICEDWDSELPES
;
A
#
# COMPACT_ATOMS: atom_id res chain seq x y z
N MET A 1 -47.52 -56.42 9.35
CA MET A 1 -48.44 -55.72 10.28
C MET A 1 -48.32 -54.23 9.97
N CYS A 2 -49.29 -53.59 9.31
CA CYS A 2 -50.51 -52.95 9.88
C CYS A 2 -50.19 -51.75 10.79
N ARG A 3 -50.75 -50.52 10.65
CA ARG A 3 -51.80 -49.90 9.77
C ARG A 3 -51.56 -48.36 9.72
N TYR A 4 -51.79 -47.63 8.60
CA TYR A 4 -52.97 -46.76 8.26
C TYR A 4 -53.40 -45.74 9.35
N THR A 5 -53.80 -44.45 9.15
CA THR A 5 -54.32 -43.57 8.04
C THR A 5 -54.12 -42.07 8.46
N GLY A 6 -54.31 -40.99 7.66
CA GLY A 6 -54.56 -40.81 6.21
C GLY A 6 -55.37 -39.54 5.78
N VAL A 7 -54.72 -38.56 5.10
CA VAL A 7 -55.24 -37.63 4.03
C VAL A 7 -56.06 -36.33 4.35
N ALA A 8 -55.62 -35.21 3.71
CA ALA A 8 -56.31 -33.99 3.19
C ALA A 8 -56.58 -32.67 3.99
N VAL A 9 -56.08 -31.58 3.35
CA VAL A 9 -56.45 -30.12 3.32
C VAL A 9 -57.97 -29.83 3.19
N PRO A 10 -58.54 -28.59 3.43
CA PRO A 10 -58.01 -27.27 3.00
C PRO A 10 -58.33 -25.96 3.80
N PHE A 11 -57.58 -24.88 3.48
CA PHE A 11 -57.91 -23.42 3.36
C PHE A 11 -58.58 -22.54 4.48
N THR A 12 -58.21 -21.24 4.38
CA THR A 12 -58.90 -19.97 4.76
C THR A 12 -58.89 -19.38 6.19
N PHE A 13 -58.16 -18.25 6.32
CA PHE A 13 -58.53 -16.94 6.95
C PHE A 13 -59.33 -16.86 8.27
N SER A 14 -58.80 -16.13 9.29
CA SER A 14 -59.28 -14.78 9.71
C SER A 14 -58.85 -14.30 11.13
N TYR A 15 -58.22 -13.12 11.19
CA TYR A 15 -58.43 -11.99 12.13
C TYR A 15 -58.42 -12.10 13.68
N ASN A 16 -57.41 -11.42 14.26
CA ASN A 16 -57.46 -10.32 15.25
C ASN A 16 -57.75 -10.47 16.77
N ILE A 17 -56.74 -9.97 17.52
CA ILE A 17 -56.77 -8.98 18.64
C ILE A 17 -57.28 -9.42 20.03
N LEU A 18 -56.45 -9.10 21.04
CA LEU A 18 -56.68 -8.54 22.40
C LEU A 18 -55.35 -8.73 23.19
N ASP A 19 -54.88 -7.90 24.12
CA ASP A 19 -55.08 -6.47 24.44
C ASP A 19 -53.98 -6.05 25.48
N SER A 20 -54.03 -4.81 26.00
CA SER A 20 -53.24 -4.22 27.13
C SER A 20 -51.79 -3.76 26.85
N VAL A 21 -51.19 -2.71 27.45
CA VAL A 21 -51.54 -1.42 28.15
C VAL A 21 -50.39 -1.09 29.16
N ASP A 22 -50.30 0.18 29.61
CA ASP A 22 -49.30 0.81 30.49
C ASP A 22 -47.98 1.25 29.81
N ASP A 23 -47.37 2.42 30.08
CA ASP A 23 -47.68 3.51 31.05
C ASP A 23 -47.25 4.91 30.50
N GLY A 24 -47.69 6.01 31.14
CA GLY A 24 -47.49 7.41 30.69
C GLY A 24 -46.29 8.18 31.30
N PRO A 25 -46.39 9.50 31.54
CA PRO A 25 -46.49 10.54 30.49
C PRO A 25 -45.52 11.73 30.70
N LYS A 26 -45.25 12.56 29.66
CA LYS A 26 -44.78 13.96 29.85
C LYS A 26 -45.44 14.97 28.89
N THR A 27 -45.99 16.02 29.50
CA THR A 27 -46.65 17.22 28.95
C THR A 27 -45.69 18.14 28.17
N TYR A 28 -46.11 18.97 27.19
CA TYR A 28 -46.98 20.15 27.41
C TYR A 28 -47.56 20.82 26.13
N LYS A 29 -48.82 21.29 26.24
CA LYS A 29 -49.48 22.50 25.67
C LYS A 29 -49.70 22.74 24.15
N ASN A 30 -51.00 22.96 23.86
CA ASN A 30 -51.60 23.97 22.96
C ASN A 30 -51.36 23.84 21.44
N LEU A 31 -52.39 23.57 20.63
CA LEU A 31 -53.54 24.48 20.41
C LEU A 31 -54.81 23.74 19.97
N GLU A 32 -55.96 24.19 20.47
CA GLU A 32 -57.29 23.78 20.00
C GLU A 32 -57.68 24.54 18.72
N ASN A 33 -58.31 23.86 17.76
CA ASN A 33 -59.66 24.18 17.22
C ASN A 33 -59.88 23.65 15.80
N MET A 34 -60.69 22.60 15.66
CA MET A 34 -62.03 22.69 15.02
C MET A 34 -62.70 21.31 15.03
N ARG A 35 -63.88 21.21 15.66
CA ARG A 35 -64.79 20.06 15.58
C ARG A 35 -65.99 20.43 14.69
N GLY A 36 -66.45 19.49 13.85
CA GLY A 36 -67.67 19.63 13.05
C GLY A 36 -67.90 18.40 12.17
N LEU A 37 -68.26 17.25 12.75
CA LEU A 37 -69.65 16.78 12.90
C LEU A 37 -70.27 16.18 11.62
N CYS A 38 -70.09 14.87 11.46
CA CYS A 38 -71.08 13.99 10.85
C CYS A 38 -71.39 12.84 11.83
N ARG A 39 -72.57 12.87 12.47
CA ARG A 39 -73.11 11.74 13.23
C ARG A 39 -74.08 10.97 12.35
N VAL A 40 -73.88 9.66 12.22
CA VAL A 40 -74.92 8.72 11.79
C VAL A 40 -74.95 7.59 12.81
N THR A 41 -76.11 7.38 13.44
CA THR A 41 -76.35 6.21 14.31
C THR A 41 -77.43 5.33 13.73
N ARG A 42 -77.14 4.03 13.80
CA ARG A 42 -77.73 2.87 13.11
C ARG A 42 -79.22 2.64 13.41
N PRO A 43 -79.93 1.87 12.56
CA PRO A 43 -81.23 1.27 12.88
C PRO A 43 -81.07 0.01 13.77
N VAL A 44 -82.17 -0.50 14.35
CA VAL A 44 -82.61 -1.92 14.26
C VAL A 44 -83.98 -2.14 14.95
N TRP A 45 -84.90 -2.64 14.13
CA TRP A 45 -86.10 -3.49 14.29
C TRP A 45 -86.72 -3.91 15.64
N GLU A 46 -88.06 -3.97 15.59
CA GLU A 46 -89.00 -4.53 16.58
C GLU A 46 -89.02 -6.07 16.63
N ARG A 47 -89.63 -6.62 17.70
CA ARG A 47 -90.17 -7.99 17.74
C ARG A 47 -91.70 -7.95 17.83
N THR A 48 -92.37 -8.67 16.93
CA THR A 48 -93.80 -9.06 17.00
C THR A 48 -93.87 -10.52 17.50
N HIS A 49 -94.93 -11.09 18.10
CA HIS A 49 -96.30 -10.71 18.48
C HIS A 49 -96.83 -11.85 19.43
N PRO A 50 -97.97 -11.75 20.18
CA PRO A 50 -99.32 -11.65 19.59
C PRO A 50 -100.36 -10.82 20.37
N GLY A 51 -101.22 -10.10 19.63
CA GLY A 51 -102.49 -9.61 20.20
C GLY A 51 -102.98 -8.20 19.83
N ARG A 52 -102.93 -7.78 18.55
CA ARG A 52 -103.88 -6.83 17.89
C ARG A 52 -103.39 -6.48 16.46
N VAL A 53 -104.31 -6.03 15.60
CA VAL A 53 -104.09 -5.58 14.21
C VAL A 53 -104.67 -4.16 14.07
N PRO A 54 -103.89 -3.15 13.62
CA PRO A 54 -104.15 -2.53 12.29
C PRO A 54 -102.85 -2.06 11.58
N ARG A 55 -102.58 -2.48 10.33
CA ARG A 55 -102.94 -1.85 9.02
C ARG A 55 -102.03 -0.68 8.56
N PRO A 56 -101.85 -0.46 7.24
CA PRO A 56 -100.58 0.02 6.69
C PRO A 56 -100.55 1.52 6.34
N VAL A 57 -99.35 2.07 6.21
CA VAL A 57 -99.08 3.32 5.50
C VAL A 57 -98.08 3.05 4.37
N TRP A 58 -98.43 3.45 3.16
CA TRP A 58 -97.55 3.50 2.01
C TRP A 58 -97.25 4.96 1.67
N GLU A 59 -95.99 5.34 1.56
CA GLU A 59 -95.60 6.49 0.74
C GLU A 59 -94.73 6.00 -0.43
N ARG A 60 -95.15 6.39 -1.64
CA ARG A 60 -94.36 6.27 -2.87
C ARG A 60 -93.95 7.67 -3.29
N THR A 61 -92.68 7.85 -3.65
CA THR A 61 -92.18 8.69 -4.78
C THR A 61 -90.65 8.55 -4.77
N HIS A 62 -90.05 7.83 -5.73
CA HIS A 62 -89.62 8.26 -7.08
C HIS A 62 -88.16 8.78 -7.13
N PRO A 63 -87.45 8.61 -8.25
CA PRO A 63 -85.99 8.45 -8.21
C PRO A 63 -85.20 9.72 -8.54
N CYS A 64 -84.16 10.00 -7.76
CA CYS A 64 -83.15 11.00 -8.12
C CYS A 64 -81.87 10.33 -8.64
N ARG A 65 -81.68 10.34 -9.96
CA ARG A 65 -80.36 10.18 -10.58
C ARG A 65 -79.65 11.54 -10.53
N VAL A 66 -78.49 11.61 -9.87
CA VAL A 66 -77.49 12.68 -10.06
C VAL A 66 -76.10 12.01 -10.02
N PRO A 67 -75.17 12.33 -10.95
CA PRO A 67 -73.93 11.56 -11.08
C PRO A 67 -72.88 11.96 -10.05
N CYS A 68 -72.11 10.99 -9.55
CA CYS A 68 -70.94 11.26 -8.72
C CYS A 68 -69.82 11.92 -9.56
N PRO A 69 -69.15 12.99 -9.09
CA PRO A 69 -68.13 13.68 -9.87
C PRO A 69 -66.85 12.86 -10.05
N VAL A 70 -66.23 12.96 -11.23
CA VAL A 70 -64.95 12.30 -11.58
C VAL A 70 -63.76 13.08 -10.99
N TRP A 71 -63.71 13.24 -9.66
CA TRP A 71 -62.70 14.06 -8.96
C TRP A 71 -61.87 13.29 -7.92
N GLU A 72 -62.28 12.09 -7.48
CA GLU A 72 -61.48 11.30 -6.52
C GLU A 72 -60.35 10.50 -7.19
N ARG A 73 -60.46 10.17 -8.49
CA ARG A 73 -59.41 9.43 -9.20
C ARG A 73 -58.21 10.31 -9.57
N THR A 74 -58.43 11.58 -9.93
CA THR A 74 -57.36 12.53 -10.22
C THR A 74 -56.57 12.92 -8.97
N ALA A 75 -57.22 13.06 -7.82
CA ALA A 75 -56.53 13.32 -6.55
C ALA A 75 -55.65 12.14 -6.12
N LEU A 76 -56.15 10.90 -6.20
CA LEU A 76 -55.34 9.71 -5.91
C LEU A 76 -54.18 9.55 -6.89
N ILE A 77 -54.39 9.79 -8.20
CA ILE A 77 -53.30 9.75 -9.17
C ILE A 77 -52.27 10.84 -8.87
N TYR A 78 -52.67 12.09 -8.55
CA TYR A 78 -51.73 13.14 -8.17
C TYR A 78 -50.99 12.85 -6.88
N TRP A 79 -51.61 12.22 -5.88
CA TRP A 79 -50.92 11.82 -4.65
C TRP A 79 -49.97 10.65 -4.90
N PHE A 80 -50.37 9.65 -5.69
CA PHE A 80 -49.46 8.56 -6.06
C PHE A 80 -48.33 9.04 -6.96
N THR A 81 -48.56 9.90 -7.97
CA THR A 81 -47.47 10.44 -8.79
C THR A 81 -46.63 11.45 -8.04
N ALA A 82 -47.17 12.23 -7.10
CA ALA A 82 -46.36 13.10 -6.24
C ALA A 82 -45.56 12.30 -5.20
N LEU A 83 -46.09 11.20 -4.65
CA LEU A 83 -45.31 10.28 -3.82
C LEU A 83 -44.26 9.52 -4.66
N TYR A 84 -44.58 9.12 -5.89
CA TYR A 84 -43.62 8.48 -6.80
C TYR A 84 -42.52 9.48 -7.21
N LEU A 85 -42.88 10.71 -7.58
CA LEU A 85 -41.94 11.79 -7.90
C LEU A 85 -41.11 12.18 -6.68
N CYS A 86 -41.71 12.29 -5.50
CA CYS A 86 -40.99 12.58 -4.27
C CYS A 86 -40.07 11.42 -3.88
N ALA A 87 -40.47 10.16 -4.09
CA ALA A 87 -39.64 8.98 -3.89
C ALA A 87 -38.54 8.82 -4.97
N THR A 88 -38.75 9.26 -6.22
CA THR A 88 -37.68 9.28 -7.24
C THR A 88 -36.75 10.48 -7.10
N VAL A 89 -37.19 11.56 -6.43
CA VAL A 89 -36.37 12.76 -6.14
C VAL A 89 -35.64 12.66 -4.80
N HIS A 90 -36.17 11.90 -3.83
CA HIS A 90 -35.48 11.58 -2.56
C HIS A 90 -34.85 10.17 -2.56
N GLY A 91 -35.00 9.40 -3.65
CA GLY A 91 -34.50 8.03 -3.80
C GLY A 91 -33.14 7.91 -4.49
N LEU A 92 -32.41 9.02 -4.63
CA LEU A 92 -31.02 9.08 -5.06
C LEU A 92 -30.22 9.99 -4.10
N THR A 93 -30.30 9.67 -2.80
CA THR A 93 -29.11 9.88 -1.96
C THR A 93 -27.98 9.07 -2.59
N ASP A 94 -26.84 9.72 -2.88
CA ASP A 94 -25.66 9.00 -3.34
C ASP A 94 -25.35 7.90 -2.30
N PRO A 95 -25.26 6.61 -2.67
CA PRO A 95 -25.04 5.53 -1.69
C PRO A 95 -23.70 5.64 -0.96
N CYS A 96 -22.79 6.47 -1.45
CA CYS A 96 -21.48 6.75 -0.86
C CYS A 96 -21.59 7.57 0.44
N LYS A 97 -20.79 7.22 1.45
CA LYS A 97 -20.57 8.08 2.63
C LYS A 97 -20.06 9.48 2.24
N PRO A 98 -20.34 10.53 3.04
CA PRO A 98 -19.79 11.86 2.81
C PRO A 98 -18.26 11.84 2.70
N GLY A 99 -17.73 12.42 1.61
CA GLY A 99 -16.30 12.40 1.30
C GLY A 99 -15.88 11.32 0.29
N PHE A 100 -16.77 10.38 -0.04
CA PHE A 100 -16.56 9.42 -1.13
C PHE A 100 -17.34 9.84 -2.38
N THR A 101 -16.72 9.66 -3.54
CA THR A 101 -17.31 9.86 -4.86
C THR A 101 -17.67 8.52 -5.47
N ARG A 102 -18.86 8.43 -6.07
CA ARG A 102 -19.28 7.23 -6.79
C ARG A 102 -18.52 7.07 -8.11
N ILE A 103 -17.85 5.93 -8.29
CA ILE A 103 -17.16 5.56 -9.53
C ILE A 103 -17.66 4.16 -9.93
N GLY A 104 -18.52 4.10 -10.96
CA GLY A 104 -19.21 2.87 -11.33
C GLY A 104 -20.19 2.40 -10.25
N ARG A 105 -19.98 1.19 -9.72
CA ARG A 105 -20.77 0.62 -8.61
C ARG A 105 -20.13 0.78 -7.22
N TRP A 106 -18.95 1.41 -7.13
CA TRP A 106 -18.17 1.59 -5.92
C TRP A 106 -18.10 3.07 -5.50
N CYS A 107 -17.65 3.30 -4.27
CA CYS A 107 -17.47 4.61 -3.67
C CYS A 107 -16.03 4.78 -3.18
N PHE A 108 -15.30 5.76 -3.74
CA PHE A 108 -13.88 5.99 -3.45
C PHE A 108 -13.60 7.43 -3.01
N SER A 109 -12.60 7.63 -2.16
CA SER A 109 -12.01 8.94 -1.86
C SER A 109 -10.56 8.94 -2.32
N ILE A 110 -10.20 9.82 -3.26
CA ILE A 110 -8.86 9.90 -3.85
C ILE A 110 -8.10 11.05 -3.19
N HIS A 111 -6.94 10.74 -2.60
CA HIS A 111 -6.09 11.69 -1.91
C HIS A 111 -4.80 11.90 -2.71
N THR A 112 -4.68 13.06 -3.34
CA THR A 112 -3.48 13.49 -4.08
C THR A 112 -2.39 14.04 -3.17
N ASP A 113 -2.76 14.56 -1.99
CA ASP A 113 -1.80 14.95 -0.96
C ASP A 113 -1.13 13.69 -0.39
N PRO A 114 0.20 13.53 -0.55
CA PRO A 114 0.87 12.26 -0.30
C PRO A 114 1.08 12.00 1.20
N ALA A 115 0.88 10.75 1.61
CA ALA A 115 0.99 10.32 3.01
C ALA A 115 1.84 9.04 3.16
N THR A 116 2.39 8.84 4.36
CA THR A 116 3.01 7.54 4.72
C THR A 116 1.96 6.42 4.67
N ARG A 117 2.40 5.16 4.63
CA ARG A 117 1.48 4.01 4.62
C ARG A 117 0.54 4.03 5.83
N ASN A 118 1.10 4.20 7.02
CA ASN A 118 0.34 4.18 8.27
C ASN A 118 -0.65 5.34 8.35
N ASP A 119 -0.24 6.54 7.88
CA ASP A 119 -1.13 7.69 7.83
C ASP A 119 -2.26 7.50 6.80
N SER A 120 -1.98 6.95 5.62
CA SER A 120 -3.00 6.67 4.60
C SER A 120 -4.09 5.73 5.11
N VAL A 121 -3.72 4.64 5.81
CA VAL A 121 -4.67 3.73 6.47
C VAL A 121 -5.51 4.49 7.51
N ALA A 122 -4.85 5.22 8.42
CA ALA A 122 -5.53 5.97 9.47
C ALA A 122 -6.41 7.13 8.93
N ILE A 123 -6.15 7.64 7.72
CA ILE A 123 -7.03 8.61 7.05
C ILE A 123 -8.28 7.90 6.52
N CYS A 124 -8.14 6.78 5.82
CA CYS A 124 -9.28 6.04 5.28
C CYS A 124 -10.23 5.52 6.38
N GLU A 125 -9.68 4.99 7.47
CA GLU A 125 -10.47 4.59 8.65
C GLU A 125 -11.27 5.74 9.25
N ARG A 126 -10.68 6.95 9.33
CA ARG A 126 -11.37 8.15 9.84
C ARG A 126 -12.48 8.67 8.92
N LEU A 127 -12.43 8.38 7.63
CA LEU A 127 -13.52 8.64 6.69
C LEU A 127 -14.66 7.61 6.82
N GLY A 128 -14.48 6.54 7.59
CA GLY A 128 -15.43 5.44 7.72
C GLY A 128 -15.35 4.42 6.58
N GLY A 129 -14.19 4.33 5.92
CA GLY A 129 -13.86 3.30 4.93
C GLY A 129 -12.55 2.59 5.27
N GLY A 130 -11.95 1.93 4.28
CA GLY A 130 -10.61 1.35 4.35
C GLY A 130 -9.73 1.84 3.19
N MET A 131 -8.47 1.41 3.14
CA MET A 131 -7.69 1.52 1.91
C MET A 131 -8.38 0.75 0.78
N VAL A 132 -8.40 1.28 -0.44
CA VAL A 132 -9.06 0.62 -1.58
C VAL A 132 -8.48 -0.77 -1.84
N VAL A 133 -9.37 -1.70 -2.16
CA VAL A 133 -9.04 -3.08 -2.54
C VAL A 133 -9.50 -3.32 -3.97
N LEU A 134 -8.58 -3.66 -4.88
CA LEU A 134 -8.94 -4.00 -6.26
C LEU A 134 -9.02 -5.51 -6.48
N ASP A 135 -10.23 -6.00 -6.23
CA ASP A 135 -10.68 -7.39 -6.34
C ASP A 135 -11.19 -7.80 -7.74
N SER A 136 -11.35 -6.84 -8.66
CA SER A 136 -11.91 -7.11 -9.99
C SER A 136 -11.41 -6.14 -11.07
N ALA A 137 -11.29 -6.67 -12.29
CA ALA A 137 -10.88 -5.88 -13.46
C ALA A 137 -11.90 -4.79 -13.86
N GLU A 138 -13.17 -4.89 -13.44
CA GLU A 138 -14.16 -3.83 -13.63
C GLU A 138 -13.87 -2.64 -12.71
N LYS A 139 -13.60 -2.90 -11.43
CA LYS A 139 -13.25 -1.91 -10.40
C LYS A 139 -11.96 -1.17 -10.75
N GLU A 140 -10.93 -1.93 -11.17
CA GLU A 140 -9.68 -1.38 -11.68
C GLU A 140 -9.92 -0.45 -12.88
N ARG A 141 -10.66 -0.89 -13.91
CA ARG A 141 -10.94 -0.07 -15.09
C ARG A 141 -11.73 1.19 -14.76
N ALA A 142 -12.74 1.10 -13.90
CA ALA A 142 -13.56 2.23 -13.48
C ALA A 142 -12.72 3.29 -12.75
N LEU A 143 -11.92 2.88 -11.77
CA LEU A 143 -11.02 3.77 -11.02
C LEU A 143 -9.96 4.40 -11.93
N THR A 144 -9.36 3.59 -12.82
CA THR A 144 -8.34 4.03 -13.78
C THR A 144 -8.87 5.09 -14.74
N SER A 145 -10.05 4.86 -15.35
CA SER A 145 -10.70 5.86 -16.21
C SER A 145 -10.96 7.17 -15.47
N TYR A 146 -11.49 7.11 -14.25
CA TYR A 146 -11.78 8.30 -13.46
C TYR A 146 -10.53 9.13 -13.16
N ILE A 147 -9.41 8.50 -12.79
CA ILE A 147 -8.15 9.20 -12.51
C ILE A 147 -7.63 9.94 -13.75
N ILE A 148 -7.74 9.34 -14.94
CA ILE A 148 -7.35 9.98 -16.21
C ILE A 148 -8.32 11.13 -16.55
N GLU A 149 -9.63 10.89 -16.49
CA GLU A 149 -10.66 11.86 -16.89
C GLU A 149 -10.69 13.12 -16.02
N ASN A 150 -10.25 13.03 -14.77
CA ASN A 150 -10.21 14.13 -13.81
C ASN A 150 -8.79 14.76 -13.63
N ASP A 151 -7.83 14.40 -14.49
CA ASP A 151 -6.44 14.91 -14.48
C ASP A 151 -5.73 14.81 -13.12
N LEU A 152 -5.99 13.72 -12.38
CA LEU A 152 -5.43 13.47 -11.04
C LEU A 152 -3.97 12.95 -11.10
N LEU A 153 -3.24 13.28 -12.17
CA LEU A 153 -1.92 12.75 -12.52
C LEU A 153 -0.77 13.75 -12.28
N THR A 154 -1.03 14.80 -11.50
CA THR A 154 0.00 15.79 -11.14
C THR A 154 0.78 15.37 -9.90
N MET A 155 2.11 15.44 -9.95
CA MET A 155 3.01 15.13 -8.83
C MET A 155 3.90 16.33 -8.45
N THR A 156 4.13 16.47 -7.15
CA THR A 156 4.80 17.60 -6.49
C THR A 156 6.14 17.20 -5.86
N ASP A 157 6.99 18.21 -5.70
CA ASP A 157 8.32 18.36 -5.05
C ASP A 157 9.03 17.20 -4.32
N GLN A 158 8.35 16.25 -3.66
CA GLN A 158 8.99 15.21 -2.82
C GLN A 158 10.02 14.34 -3.58
N ARG A 159 9.84 14.17 -4.88
CA ARG A 159 10.74 13.37 -5.73
C ARG A 159 12.11 14.02 -5.92
N LEU A 160 12.22 15.35 -5.80
CA LEU A 160 13.45 16.08 -6.09
C LEU A 160 14.58 15.70 -5.13
N GLU A 161 14.28 15.37 -3.88
CA GLU A 161 15.28 14.86 -2.93
C GLU A 161 15.71 13.43 -3.28
N LEU A 162 14.76 12.52 -3.57
CA LEU A 162 15.06 11.16 -4.02
C LEU A 162 15.92 11.12 -5.30
N PHE A 163 15.73 12.07 -6.22
CA PHE A 163 16.59 12.16 -7.41
C PHE A 163 18.05 12.53 -7.10
N LYS A 164 18.36 13.21 -5.98
CA LYS A 164 19.74 13.52 -5.59
C LYS A 164 20.50 12.26 -5.15
N ASP A 165 19.84 11.40 -4.39
CA ASP A 165 20.42 10.15 -3.91
C ASP A 165 20.66 9.18 -5.09
N LEU A 166 19.73 9.14 -6.05
CA LEU A 166 19.92 8.42 -7.32
C LEU A 166 21.07 8.97 -8.18
N ASP A 167 21.20 10.29 -8.28
CA ASP A 167 22.29 10.95 -9.02
C ASP A 167 23.67 10.60 -8.44
N VAL A 168 23.78 10.46 -7.10
CA VAL A 168 25.02 10.00 -6.45
C VAL A 168 25.38 8.57 -6.85
N ILE A 169 24.40 7.67 -7.01
CA ILE A 169 24.62 6.29 -7.47
C ILE A 169 25.07 6.29 -8.94
N ILE A 170 24.29 6.93 -9.83
CA ILE A 170 24.56 6.94 -11.28
C ILE A 170 25.92 7.59 -11.60
N ASN A 171 26.22 8.75 -10.99
CA ASN A 171 27.52 9.40 -11.17
C ASN A 171 28.65 8.67 -10.44
N GLY A 172 28.32 7.87 -9.42
CA GLY A 172 29.24 6.97 -8.75
C GLY A 172 29.81 5.93 -9.73
N ASP A 173 28.94 5.27 -10.50
CA ASP A 173 29.30 4.25 -11.48
C ASP A 173 30.17 4.81 -12.62
N ASP A 174 29.78 5.93 -13.23
CA ASP A 174 30.58 6.62 -14.27
C ASP A 174 31.98 7.00 -13.77
N GLU A 175 32.11 7.45 -12.52
CA GLU A 175 33.41 7.75 -11.93
C GLU A 175 34.22 6.48 -11.60
N THR A 176 33.60 5.33 -11.29
CA THR A 176 34.33 4.05 -11.17
C THR A 176 34.99 3.64 -12.49
N GLU A 177 34.30 3.84 -13.62
CA GLU A 177 34.82 3.48 -14.94
C GLU A 177 35.98 4.40 -15.33
N LYS A 178 35.83 5.71 -15.10
CA LYS A 178 36.91 6.71 -15.27
C LYS A 178 38.12 6.41 -14.40
N PHE A 179 37.90 6.01 -13.15
CA PHE A 179 38.96 5.59 -12.24
C PHE A 179 39.69 4.36 -12.78
N CYS A 180 38.96 3.33 -13.24
CA CYS A 180 39.62 2.12 -13.70
C CYS A 180 40.46 2.35 -14.98
N LYS A 181 39.97 3.19 -15.91
CA LYS A 181 40.75 3.62 -17.09
C LYS A 181 42.06 4.33 -16.68
N ASP A 182 41.99 5.26 -15.72
CA ASP A 182 43.13 6.00 -15.19
C ASP A 182 44.13 5.09 -14.45
N PHE A 183 43.62 4.17 -13.62
CA PHE A 183 44.44 3.20 -12.88
C PHE A 183 45.13 2.18 -13.79
N LEU A 184 44.46 1.67 -14.84
CA LEU A 184 45.07 0.78 -15.82
C LEU A 184 46.21 1.46 -16.60
N GLN A 185 46.14 2.76 -16.82
CA GLN A 185 47.14 3.52 -17.57
C GLN A 185 48.32 4.00 -16.70
N TYR A 186 48.06 4.44 -15.46
CA TYR A 186 49.05 5.12 -14.62
C TYR A 186 49.32 4.43 -13.27
N GLY A 187 48.48 3.48 -12.86
CA GLY A 187 48.49 2.88 -11.53
C GLY A 187 48.33 3.92 -10.42
N THR A 188 48.89 3.64 -9.24
CA THR A 188 48.89 4.57 -8.09
C THR A 188 49.77 5.82 -8.27
N LYS A 189 50.32 6.06 -9.48
CA LYS A 189 51.09 7.27 -9.79
C LYS A 189 50.22 8.40 -10.32
N SER A 190 48.95 8.12 -10.64
CA SER A 190 48.00 9.16 -11.01
C SER A 190 47.86 10.20 -9.90
N LYS A 191 47.67 11.46 -10.29
CA LYS A 191 47.31 12.56 -9.39
C LYS A 191 45.84 12.97 -9.54
N LYS A 192 45.07 12.27 -10.39
CA LYS A 192 43.65 12.57 -10.61
C LYS A 192 42.81 12.23 -9.38
N TYR A 193 43.12 11.10 -8.73
CA TYR A 193 42.47 10.66 -7.51
C TYR A 193 43.44 10.74 -6.33
N ARG A 194 42.90 11.03 -5.13
CA ARG A 194 43.67 10.94 -3.88
C ARG A 194 43.71 9.48 -3.45
N HIS A 195 44.90 8.88 -3.42
CA HIS A 195 45.08 7.49 -3.00
C HIS A 195 45.68 7.38 -1.60
N PHE A 196 45.11 6.54 -0.77
CA PHE A 196 45.77 5.97 0.41
C PHE A 196 46.35 4.60 0.08
N THR A 197 47.41 4.25 0.80
CA THR A 197 48.12 2.96 0.64
C THR A 197 48.17 2.27 2.00
N ASN A 198 47.74 1.01 2.04
CA ASN A 198 47.83 0.13 3.21
C ASN A 198 49.28 0.09 3.73
N ASN A 199 49.49 0.16 5.06
CA ASN A 199 50.83 -0.03 5.63
C ASN A 199 51.36 -1.41 5.22
N LYS A 200 52.65 -1.49 4.88
CA LYS A 200 53.26 -2.71 4.35
C LYS A 200 53.62 -3.69 5.46
N ILE A 201 52.63 -4.48 5.88
CA ILE A 201 52.78 -5.60 6.81
C ILE A 201 52.84 -6.93 6.01
N PRO A 202 53.89 -7.77 6.19
CA PRO A 202 54.00 -9.05 5.49
C PRO A 202 52.81 -9.98 5.76
N VAL A 203 52.35 -10.67 4.71
CA VAL A 203 51.33 -11.74 4.81
C VAL A 203 51.89 -12.91 5.62
N GLY A 204 51.08 -13.53 6.49
CA GLY A 204 51.50 -14.65 7.33
C GLY A 204 52.58 -14.30 8.37
N SER A 205 52.78 -13.00 8.66
CA SER A 205 53.58 -12.58 9.81
C SER A 205 52.87 -12.92 11.13
N LEU A 206 53.62 -13.00 12.23
CA LEU A 206 53.08 -13.21 13.59
C LEU A 206 52.84 -11.88 14.34
N PRO A 207 51.79 -11.12 13.99
CA PRO A 207 51.04 -10.34 14.97
C PRO A 207 49.59 -10.80 15.02
N GLU A 208 48.92 -10.61 16.16
CA GLU A 208 47.54 -11.08 16.37
C GLU A 208 46.50 -10.42 15.42
N ASP A 209 46.85 -9.28 14.78
CA ASP A 209 46.01 -8.62 13.77
C ASP A 209 46.85 -7.95 12.65
N ARG A 210 47.37 -8.70 11.65
CA ARG A 210 47.94 -8.06 10.43
C ARG A 210 46.93 -7.06 9.86
N ALA A 211 45.67 -7.46 9.73
CA ALA A 211 44.62 -6.61 9.21
C ALA A 211 44.58 -5.22 9.86
N ASN A 212 44.58 -5.14 11.19
CA ASN A 212 44.55 -3.86 11.90
C ASN A 212 45.86 -3.05 11.66
N LEU A 213 47.02 -3.71 11.69
CA LEU A 213 48.31 -3.04 11.47
C LEU A 213 48.50 -2.45 10.06
N THR A 214 47.72 -2.90 9.07
CA THR A 214 47.72 -2.29 7.72
C THR A 214 47.01 -0.92 7.66
N THR A 215 46.34 -0.46 8.72
CA THR A 215 45.55 0.80 8.75
C THR A 215 46.44 2.03 8.50
N PRO A 216 46.21 2.82 7.42
CA PRO A 216 47.02 3.99 7.12
C PRO A 216 46.87 5.11 8.17
N ALA A 217 47.87 5.99 8.25
CA ALA A 217 47.79 7.17 9.10
C ALA A 217 46.60 8.08 8.72
N GLY A 218 45.86 8.57 9.72
CA GLY A 218 44.61 9.30 9.53
C GLY A 218 43.35 8.42 9.52
N PHE A 219 43.49 7.12 9.77
CA PHE A 219 42.38 6.19 10.00
C PHE A 219 42.64 5.39 11.28
N LYS A 220 41.57 4.83 11.85
CA LYS A 220 41.65 3.91 13.00
C LYS A 220 40.61 2.80 12.88
N ILE A 221 40.91 1.66 13.50
CA ILE A 221 39.93 0.62 13.78
C ILE A 221 39.46 0.79 15.23
N ALA A 222 38.15 0.96 15.42
CA ALA A 222 37.52 1.19 16.73
C ALA A 222 36.17 0.47 16.77
N LEU A 223 35.47 0.45 17.92
CA LEU A 223 34.13 -0.13 17.97
C LEU A 223 33.18 0.58 16.97
N SER A 224 32.36 -0.18 16.25
CA SER A 224 31.37 0.36 15.32
C SER A 224 30.25 1.13 16.05
N SER A 225 29.67 2.10 15.36
CA SER A 225 28.42 2.74 15.77
C SER A 225 27.18 1.86 15.59
N ILE A 226 27.29 0.76 14.82
CA ILE A 226 26.21 -0.21 14.60
C ILE A 226 26.19 -1.23 15.74
N PRO A 227 25.09 -1.32 16.53
CA PRO A 227 24.97 -2.28 17.62
C PRO A 227 25.16 -3.73 17.12
N GLY A 228 26.13 -4.44 17.70
CA GLY A 228 26.42 -5.84 17.37
C GLY A 228 27.33 -6.08 16.17
N ALA A 229 27.72 -5.05 15.39
CA ALA A 229 28.63 -5.21 14.24
C ALA A 229 30.10 -5.48 14.64
N GLY A 230 30.47 -5.21 15.90
CA GLY A 230 31.85 -5.36 16.37
C GLY A 230 32.70 -4.14 16.02
N MET A 231 33.82 -4.35 15.32
CA MET A 231 34.76 -3.27 14.96
C MET A 231 34.35 -2.58 13.65
N GLY A 232 34.65 -1.29 13.56
CA GLY A 232 34.46 -0.42 12.41
C GLY A 232 35.75 0.31 12.03
N ALA A 233 35.87 0.69 10.77
CA ALA A 233 36.94 1.55 10.27
C ALA A 233 36.48 3.01 10.27
N TRP A 234 37.27 3.91 10.86
CA TRP A 234 36.93 5.33 11.03
C TRP A 234 37.98 6.21 10.38
N SER A 235 37.55 7.32 9.77
CA SER A 235 38.48 8.36 9.32
C SER A 235 38.69 9.42 10.40
N GLU A 236 39.94 9.84 10.59
CA GLU A 236 40.33 10.91 11.54
C GLU A 236 40.71 12.21 10.81
N ILE A 237 40.54 12.24 9.49
CA ILE A 237 40.91 13.34 8.59
C ILE A 237 39.77 13.61 7.59
N PRO A 238 39.69 14.80 6.97
CA PRO A 238 38.71 15.02 5.92
C PRO A 238 39.10 14.25 4.65
N LEU A 239 38.11 13.57 4.06
CA LEU A 239 38.19 12.92 2.76
C LEU A 239 37.24 13.64 1.80
N SER A 240 37.68 13.86 0.57
CA SER A 240 36.84 14.43 -0.49
C SER A 240 36.18 13.32 -1.30
N LYS A 241 35.01 13.58 -1.91
CA LYS A 241 34.36 12.68 -2.89
C LYS A 241 35.39 12.15 -3.89
N TYR A 242 35.30 10.86 -4.20
CA TYR A 242 36.22 10.08 -5.04
C TYR A 242 37.67 9.90 -4.51
N THR A 243 37.87 10.01 -3.19
CA THR A 243 39.11 9.55 -2.52
C THR A 243 39.16 8.02 -2.48
N VAL A 244 40.28 7.44 -2.90
CA VAL A 244 40.54 5.98 -2.89
C VAL A 244 41.20 5.60 -1.57
N LEU A 245 40.51 4.80 -0.76
CA LEU A 245 40.93 4.38 0.58
C LEU A 245 42.03 3.31 0.54
N GLY A 246 42.02 2.46 -0.49
CA GLY A 246 43.00 1.41 -0.70
C GLY A 246 42.42 0.26 -1.52
N SER A 247 43.26 -0.73 -1.83
CA SER A 247 42.83 -2.03 -2.37
C SER A 247 42.53 -2.99 -1.23
N TYR A 248 41.41 -3.72 -1.31
CA TYR A 248 41.05 -4.84 -0.43
C TYR A 248 42.07 -5.97 -0.58
N GLU A 249 42.46 -6.60 0.52
CA GLU A 249 43.42 -7.71 0.53
C GLU A 249 42.82 -8.91 1.27
N GLY A 250 43.08 -10.11 0.76
CA GLY A 250 42.58 -11.36 1.32
C GLY A 250 43.16 -12.58 0.58
N LEU A 251 42.80 -13.77 1.02
CA LEU A 251 43.12 -15.03 0.36
C LEU A 251 42.33 -15.15 -0.95
N VAL A 252 43.02 -15.45 -2.05
CA VAL A 252 42.37 -15.70 -3.34
C VAL A 252 41.83 -17.14 -3.40
N ARG A 253 40.51 -17.28 -3.53
CA ARG A 253 39.78 -18.56 -3.63
C ARG A 253 39.06 -18.69 -4.98
N ASN A 254 38.86 -19.92 -5.47
CA ASN A 254 38.16 -20.18 -6.74
C ASN A 254 36.72 -20.71 -6.56
N ASP A 255 36.33 -21.05 -5.33
CA ASP A 255 34.95 -21.36 -4.95
C ASP A 255 34.15 -20.07 -4.78
N LEU A 256 33.06 -19.94 -5.53
CA LEU A 256 32.16 -18.79 -5.49
C LEU A 256 31.11 -18.94 -4.37
N ASN A 257 31.57 -19.08 -3.13
CA ASN A 257 30.68 -19.06 -1.97
C ASN A 257 30.33 -17.61 -1.61
N ASP A 258 29.18 -17.12 -2.09
CA ASP A 258 28.71 -15.74 -1.92
C ASP A 258 28.22 -15.41 -0.50
N LYS A 259 28.29 -16.38 0.43
CA LYS A 259 27.82 -16.27 1.82
C LYS A 259 28.91 -15.92 2.83
N ASP A 260 30.17 -15.88 2.41
CA ASP A 260 31.28 -15.60 3.30
C ASP A 260 31.37 -14.09 3.61
N PRO A 261 31.33 -13.66 4.89
CA PRO A 261 31.02 -12.27 5.26
C PRO A 261 32.15 -11.26 5.02
N TYR A 262 33.31 -11.72 4.56
CA TYR A 262 34.50 -10.89 4.27
C TYR A 262 35.00 -11.12 2.84
N SER A 263 34.09 -11.48 1.91
CA SER A 263 34.43 -11.93 0.56
C SER A 263 33.91 -11.00 -0.51
N TRP A 264 34.76 -10.69 -1.49
CA TRP A 264 34.36 -10.03 -2.74
C TRP A 264 34.55 -10.97 -3.92
N VAL A 265 33.52 -11.09 -4.77
CA VAL A 265 33.63 -11.76 -6.08
C VAL A 265 34.29 -10.78 -7.06
N VAL A 266 35.28 -11.26 -7.81
CA VAL A 266 36.08 -10.48 -8.76
C VAL A 266 36.23 -11.24 -10.06
N ASP A 267 35.98 -10.58 -11.19
CA ASP A 267 36.10 -11.20 -12.51
C ASP A 267 37.56 -11.39 -12.95
N LYS A 268 37.82 -12.49 -13.66
CA LYS A 268 39.16 -12.81 -14.15
C LYS A 268 39.52 -11.92 -15.33
N LEU A 269 40.57 -11.12 -15.17
CA LEU A 269 41.04 -10.22 -16.21
C LEU A 269 41.46 -11.00 -17.48
N GLY A 270 40.74 -10.80 -18.58
CA GLY A 270 41.04 -11.43 -19.87
C GLY A 270 40.67 -12.91 -20.00
N ALA A 271 39.86 -13.46 -19.07
CA ALA A 271 39.38 -14.84 -19.12
C ALA A 271 37.94 -14.95 -18.59
N ASN A 272 37.21 -16.00 -18.96
CA ASN A 272 35.86 -16.22 -18.44
C ASN A 272 35.89 -16.71 -16.99
N GLY A 273 34.91 -16.24 -16.21
CA GLY A 273 34.67 -16.63 -14.83
C GLY A 273 35.30 -15.70 -13.81
N SER A 274 34.97 -15.93 -12.55
CA SER A 274 35.32 -15.06 -11.42
C SER A 274 36.14 -15.84 -10.38
N TYR A 275 36.58 -15.15 -9.34
CA TYR A 275 37.22 -15.70 -8.14
C TYR A 275 36.79 -14.87 -6.92
N VAL A 276 37.14 -15.32 -5.72
CA VAL A 276 36.85 -14.61 -4.47
C VAL A 276 38.14 -14.06 -3.86
N ILE A 277 38.11 -12.83 -3.36
CA ILE A 277 39.09 -12.29 -2.41
C ILE A 277 38.46 -12.37 -1.03
N ASP A 278 38.97 -13.26 -0.19
CA ASP A 278 38.45 -13.58 1.15
C ASP A 278 39.34 -13.00 2.26
N ALA A 279 38.81 -12.02 2.98
CA ALA A 279 39.48 -11.35 4.10
C ALA A 279 39.10 -11.92 5.48
N MET A 280 38.51 -13.11 5.56
CA MET A 280 38.25 -13.79 6.83
C MET A 280 39.55 -14.10 7.61
N PRO A 281 40.66 -14.58 7.00
CA PRO A 281 41.93 -14.77 7.72
C PRO A 281 42.61 -13.44 8.03
N LEU A 282 42.81 -13.14 9.33
CA LEU A 282 43.38 -11.88 9.82
C LEU A 282 44.84 -11.64 9.37
N ASP A 283 45.58 -12.71 9.11
CA ASP A 283 46.99 -12.76 8.69
C ASP A 283 47.19 -12.59 7.17
N CYS A 284 46.11 -12.72 6.39
CA CYS A 284 46.07 -12.56 4.94
C CYS A 284 45.31 -11.29 4.50
N SER A 285 44.55 -10.68 5.41
CA SER A 285 43.66 -9.54 5.14
C SER A 285 44.23 -8.20 5.59
N ASN A 286 43.55 -7.11 5.21
CA ASN A 286 43.90 -5.73 5.57
C ASN A 286 42.76 -5.01 6.31
N TRP A 287 42.99 -3.75 6.66
CA TRP A 287 42.10 -2.91 7.46
C TRP A 287 40.73 -2.65 6.84
N LEU A 288 40.62 -2.74 5.51
CA LEU A 288 39.36 -2.54 4.80
C LEU A 288 38.32 -3.63 5.12
N ARG A 289 38.73 -4.78 5.67
CA ARG A 289 37.80 -5.80 6.22
C ARG A 289 36.91 -5.27 7.36
N TYR A 290 37.31 -4.18 8.01
CA TYR A 290 36.58 -3.57 9.14
C TYR A 290 35.63 -2.45 8.70
N VAL A 291 35.51 -2.16 7.41
CA VAL A 291 34.55 -1.18 6.88
C VAL A 291 33.17 -1.84 6.86
N ASN A 292 32.23 -1.34 7.65
CA ASN A 292 30.91 -1.97 7.85
C ASN A 292 29.92 -1.69 6.71
N ALA A 293 28.82 -2.43 6.69
CA ALA A 293 27.70 -2.16 5.80
C ALA A 293 26.80 -1.04 6.38
N PRO A 294 26.39 -0.04 5.57
CA PRO A 294 25.44 0.99 5.99
C PRO A 294 24.04 0.42 6.19
N ARG A 295 23.25 1.03 7.09
CA ARG A 295 21.83 0.68 7.31
C ARG A 295 20.87 1.53 6.47
N ASN A 296 21.36 2.66 5.96
CA ASN A 296 20.64 3.66 5.17
C ASN A 296 21.65 4.45 4.30
N PHE A 297 21.14 5.18 3.31
CA PHE A 297 21.95 5.96 2.39
C PHE A 297 22.73 7.12 3.06
N GLN A 298 22.25 7.65 4.18
CA GLN A 298 22.95 8.71 4.92
C GLN A 298 24.26 8.21 5.54
N GLU A 299 24.28 6.95 6.02
CA GLU A 299 25.49 6.28 6.51
C GLU A 299 26.46 5.90 5.37
N GLU A 300 25.94 5.50 4.20
CA GLU A 300 26.75 5.06 3.07
C GLU A 300 27.67 6.19 2.55
N ASN A 301 28.98 5.99 2.63
CA ASN A 301 29.95 7.02 2.29
C ASN A 301 31.13 6.54 1.42
N ALA A 302 31.22 5.24 1.15
CA ALA A 302 32.11 4.66 0.16
C ALA A 302 31.43 3.53 -0.64
N GLN A 303 31.99 3.21 -1.81
CA GLN A 303 31.55 2.15 -2.71
C GLN A 303 32.72 1.22 -3.09
N PRO A 304 32.46 -0.05 -3.43
CA PRO A 304 33.46 -0.92 -4.01
C PRO A 304 33.70 -0.54 -5.48
N VAL A 305 34.95 -0.63 -5.92
CA VAL A 305 35.35 -0.35 -7.30
C VAL A 305 36.21 -1.51 -7.79
N LEU A 306 35.64 -2.36 -8.64
CA LEU A 306 36.33 -3.51 -9.22
C LEU A 306 37.16 -3.03 -10.42
N CYS A 307 38.48 -3.18 -10.35
CA CYS A 307 39.38 -2.80 -11.43
C CYS A 307 40.65 -3.64 -11.46
N ALA A 308 41.08 -4.06 -12.66
CA ALA A 308 42.34 -4.77 -12.88
C ALA A 308 42.54 -6.05 -12.02
N GLY A 309 41.46 -6.74 -11.64
CA GLY A 309 41.52 -7.89 -10.72
C GLY A 309 41.71 -7.51 -9.24
N LEU A 310 41.38 -6.27 -8.88
CA LEU A 310 41.42 -5.76 -7.51
C LEU A 310 40.07 -5.14 -7.16
N VAL A 311 39.76 -5.10 -5.86
CA VAL A 311 38.65 -4.34 -5.30
C VAL A 311 39.24 -3.15 -4.58
N PHE A 312 38.85 -1.94 -4.95
CA PHE A 312 39.19 -0.72 -4.22
C PHE A 312 37.96 -0.21 -3.47
N TYR A 313 38.15 0.48 -2.34
CA TYR A 313 37.09 1.29 -1.76
C TYR A 313 37.31 2.76 -2.08
N MET A 314 36.25 3.44 -2.53
CA MET A 314 36.28 4.84 -2.94
C MET A 314 35.12 5.61 -2.29
N THR A 315 35.38 6.79 -1.72
CA THR A 315 34.35 7.61 -1.09
C THR A 315 33.35 8.18 -2.10
N ILE A 316 32.04 8.04 -1.85
CA ILE A 316 30.97 8.57 -2.73
C ILE A 316 30.47 9.97 -2.33
N LYS A 317 30.95 10.51 -1.22
CA LYS A 317 30.68 11.88 -0.77
C LYS A 317 31.86 12.40 0.06
N ASP A 318 31.86 13.69 0.39
CA ASP A 318 32.84 14.24 1.34
C ASP A 318 32.60 13.62 2.73
N VAL A 319 33.67 13.17 3.39
CA VAL A 319 33.62 12.48 4.68
C VAL A 319 34.32 13.34 5.75
N PRO A 320 33.60 13.84 6.77
CA PRO A 320 34.20 14.58 7.88
C PRO A 320 35.12 13.72 8.76
N PRO A 321 36.10 14.32 9.46
CA PRO A 321 36.84 13.64 10.53
C PRO A 321 35.90 13.09 11.61
N GLY A 322 36.21 11.91 12.12
CA GLY A 322 35.41 11.24 13.15
C GLY A 322 34.22 10.42 12.60
N THR A 323 34.13 10.23 11.29
CA THR A 323 33.04 9.46 10.64
C THR A 323 33.47 8.00 10.42
N GLU A 324 32.57 7.05 10.69
CA GLU A 324 32.74 5.64 10.35
C GLU A 324 32.58 5.44 8.84
N LEU A 325 33.48 4.66 8.23
CA LEU A 325 33.47 4.35 6.80
C LEU A 325 32.52 3.17 6.56
N MET A 326 31.61 3.35 5.59
CA MET A 326 30.55 2.39 5.28
C MET A 326 30.48 2.12 3.78
N VAL A 327 30.39 0.84 3.40
CA VAL A 327 30.33 0.37 2.01
C VAL A 327 29.15 -0.58 1.82
N TRP A 328 28.35 -0.40 0.77
CA TRP A 328 27.33 -1.40 0.43
C TRP A 328 27.98 -2.71 -0.04
N TYR A 329 27.66 -3.81 0.63
CA TYR A 329 28.23 -5.14 0.33
C TYR A 329 27.55 -5.86 -0.85
N GLY A 330 26.50 -5.27 -1.43
CA GLY A 330 25.67 -5.90 -2.46
C GLY A 330 24.40 -6.54 -1.91
N ASP A 331 23.42 -6.72 -2.80
CA ASP A 331 22.03 -6.92 -2.42
C ASP A 331 21.77 -8.26 -1.73
N ASN A 332 22.46 -9.33 -2.17
CA ASN A 332 22.40 -10.65 -1.51
C ASN A 332 22.78 -10.56 -0.02
N TYR A 333 23.84 -9.82 0.32
CA TYR A 333 24.27 -9.68 1.71
C TYR A 333 23.39 -8.69 2.47
N GLY A 334 22.91 -7.62 1.80
CA GLY A 334 21.89 -6.72 2.33
C GLY A 334 20.66 -7.49 2.83
N LEU A 335 20.14 -8.43 2.05
CA LEU A 335 19.01 -9.29 2.43
C LEU A 335 19.28 -10.11 3.70
N HIS A 336 20.50 -10.66 3.86
CA HIS A 336 20.90 -11.36 5.09
C HIS A 336 20.96 -10.42 6.32
N LEU A 337 21.31 -9.15 6.13
CA LEU A 337 21.25 -8.10 7.15
C LEU A 337 19.85 -7.51 7.36
N ASN A 338 18.84 -7.96 6.61
CA ASN A 338 17.49 -7.37 6.56
C ASN A 338 17.46 -5.90 6.08
N VAL A 339 18.36 -5.53 5.17
CA VAL A 339 18.49 -4.20 4.56
C VAL A 339 18.29 -4.28 3.05
N SER A 340 17.51 -3.35 2.49
CA SER A 340 17.14 -3.30 1.06
C SER A 340 17.56 -1.98 0.43
N ARG A 341 18.64 -1.98 -0.38
CA ARG A 341 19.13 -0.80 -1.13
C ARG A 341 18.42 -0.64 -2.48
N VAL A 342 17.11 -0.90 -2.52
CA VAL A 342 16.29 -0.65 -3.71
C VAL A 342 15.88 0.83 -3.73
N HIS A 343 16.34 1.58 -4.74
CA HIS A 343 16.03 3.01 -4.86
C HIS A 343 14.61 3.22 -5.42
N PRO A 344 13.72 3.99 -4.76
CA PRO A 344 12.34 4.21 -5.21
C PRO A 344 12.22 4.66 -6.67
N GLU A 345 12.93 5.71 -7.06
CA GLU A 345 12.85 6.27 -8.41
C GLU A 345 13.25 5.27 -9.52
N HIS A 346 14.25 4.44 -9.28
CA HIS A 346 14.70 3.42 -10.23
C HIS A 346 13.74 2.23 -10.31
N ASP A 347 13.22 1.78 -9.17
CA ASP A 347 12.30 0.66 -9.05
C ASP A 347 10.89 1.01 -9.60
N LEU A 348 10.40 2.19 -9.25
CA LEU A 348 9.07 2.68 -9.61
C LEU A 348 9.02 3.31 -11.00
N ASN A 349 10.10 3.95 -11.48
CA ASN A 349 10.34 4.43 -12.86
C ASN A 349 9.13 5.04 -13.59
N ALA A 350 8.28 5.80 -12.89
CA ALA A 350 6.99 6.30 -13.38
C ALA A 350 6.63 7.61 -12.70
N THR A 351 5.88 8.46 -13.39
CA THR A 351 5.62 9.85 -12.95
C THR A 351 4.53 9.95 -11.88
N VAL A 352 3.58 9.02 -11.86
CA VAL A 352 2.50 8.99 -10.86
C VAL A 352 2.41 7.61 -10.24
N VAL A 353 2.17 7.56 -8.94
CA VAL A 353 2.09 6.32 -8.15
C VAL A 353 1.04 6.52 -7.06
N PHE A 354 -0.03 5.74 -7.08
CA PHE A 354 -1.03 5.65 -6.01
C PHE A 354 -0.81 4.38 -5.18
N ARG A 355 -0.83 4.51 -3.85
CA ARG A 355 -0.86 3.37 -2.93
C ARG A 355 -2.25 2.75 -2.91
N ILE A 356 -2.32 1.45 -3.17
CA ILE A 356 -3.54 0.65 -3.21
C ILE A 356 -3.33 -0.61 -2.38
N ASN A 357 -4.30 -0.96 -1.53
CA ASN A 357 -4.18 -2.18 -0.75
C ASN A 357 -4.61 -3.38 -1.60
N VAL A 358 -4.00 -4.53 -1.33
CA VAL A 358 -4.43 -5.80 -1.93
C VAL A 358 -4.73 -6.77 -0.81
N VAL A 359 -6.02 -6.90 -0.53
CA VAL A 359 -6.56 -8.05 0.19
C VAL A 359 -6.73 -9.14 -0.86
N HIS A 360 -5.76 -10.04 -0.94
CA HIS A 360 -5.99 -11.35 -1.56
C HIS A 360 -7.13 -12.03 -0.78
N ILE A 361 -8.11 -12.67 -1.42
CA ILE A 361 -9.09 -13.55 -0.76
C ILE A 361 -8.97 -14.96 -1.34
N LYS A 362 -8.77 -15.95 -0.46
CA LYS A 362 -8.57 -17.36 -0.80
C LYS A 362 -9.85 -18.15 -0.46
N ASP A 363 -9.92 -19.37 -0.97
CA ASP A 363 -11.17 -20.06 -1.30
C ASP A 363 -11.81 -20.87 -0.16
N SER A 364 -12.86 -21.63 -0.54
CA SER A 364 -13.59 -22.57 0.31
C SER A 364 -12.82 -23.84 0.68
N LEU A 365 -11.54 -23.97 0.30
CA LEU A 365 -10.66 -25.09 0.65
C LEU A 365 -9.59 -24.72 1.70
N GLY A 366 -9.53 -23.46 2.15
CA GLY A 366 -9.01 -23.12 3.49
C GLY A 366 -7.53 -22.75 3.59
N GLU A 367 -6.88 -22.37 2.49
CA GLU A 367 -5.62 -21.61 2.57
C GLU A 367 -5.94 -20.11 2.82
N VAL A 368 -5.18 -19.39 3.67
CA VAL A 368 -5.46 -17.98 4.12
C VAL A 368 -4.16 -17.29 4.63
N LEU A 369 -3.72 -16.06 4.29
CA LEU A 369 -4.07 -15.03 3.29
C LEU A 369 -2.91 -14.01 3.07
N ALA A 370 -3.13 -12.81 2.47
CA ALA A 370 -2.20 -11.67 2.53
C ALA A 370 -2.29 -10.97 3.90
N TYR A 371 -1.14 -10.72 4.54
CA TYR A 371 -1.05 -10.17 5.91
C TYR A 371 -0.04 -9.02 5.99
N ASP A 372 -0.21 -8.13 6.96
CA ASP A 372 0.71 -7.02 7.28
C ASP A 372 2.01 -7.46 7.98
N ASP A 373 2.29 -8.76 8.04
CA ASP A 373 3.42 -9.36 8.76
C ASP A 373 4.69 -9.52 7.89
N GLY A 374 4.64 -9.10 6.63
CA GLY A 374 5.73 -9.25 5.65
C GLY A 374 5.71 -10.58 4.88
N SER A 375 4.66 -11.38 5.01
CA SER A 375 4.39 -12.54 4.15
C SER A 375 4.46 -12.17 2.66
N PRO A 376 4.97 -13.04 1.77
CA PRO A 376 5.07 -12.72 0.35
C PRO A 376 3.69 -12.49 -0.29
N LEU A 377 3.49 -11.31 -0.89
CA LEU A 377 2.30 -11.03 -1.69
C LEU A 377 2.39 -11.77 -3.02
N THR A 378 1.40 -12.63 -3.28
CA THR A 378 1.07 -13.09 -4.63
C THR A 378 -0.10 -12.24 -5.10
N TYR A 379 0.00 -11.62 -6.28
CA TYR A 379 -1.12 -10.90 -6.89
C TYR A 379 -1.35 -11.43 -8.29
N GLU A 380 -2.59 -11.80 -8.60
CA GLU A 380 -2.98 -12.09 -9.97
C GLU A 380 -3.20 -10.76 -10.68
N ASN A 381 -2.47 -10.49 -11.75
CA ASN A 381 -2.87 -9.40 -12.63
C ASN A 381 -4.02 -9.92 -13.49
N TRP A 382 -5.21 -9.35 -13.32
CA TRP A 382 -6.41 -9.71 -14.09
C TRP A 382 -6.27 -9.37 -15.60
N LEU A 383 -5.23 -8.61 -15.97
CA LEU A 383 -4.79 -8.43 -17.35
C LEU A 383 -3.93 -9.63 -17.80
N GLU A 384 -4.41 -10.36 -18.80
CA GLU A 384 -3.76 -11.57 -19.33
C GLU A 384 -2.27 -11.36 -19.69
N ASN A 385 -1.45 -12.39 -19.42
CA ASN A 385 -0.01 -12.50 -19.76
C ASN A 385 1.00 -11.71 -18.91
N ILE A 386 0.81 -11.55 -17.60
CA ILE A 386 1.93 -11.21 -16.68
C ILE A 386 2.08 -12.29 -15.60
N THR A 387 3.25 -12.93 -15.57
CA THR A 387 3.63 -13.92 -14.56
C THR A 387 3.94 -13.27 -13.21
N TYR A 388 3.39 -13.85 -12.15
CA TYR A 388 3.64 -13.54 -10.74
C TYR A 388 5.13 -13.40 -10.41
N THR A 389 5.45 -12.48 -9.49
CA THR A 389 6.75 -12.45 -8.82
C THR A 389 6.54 -12.55 -7.31
N VAL A 390 7.19 -13.54 -6.68
CA VAL A 390 7.25 -13.63 -5.22
C VAL A 390 8.26 -12.58 -4.76
N VAL A 391 7.79 -11.54 -4.06
CA VAL A 391 8.65 -10.48 -3.52
C VAL A 391 8.55 -10.48 -2.00
N GLU A 392 9.62 -10.93 -1.34
CA GLU A 392 9.73 -10.90 0.12
C GLU A 392 9.58 -9.46 0.65
N LYS A 393 8.77 -9.28 1.70
CA LYS A 393 8.54 -7.97 2.38
C LYS A 393 7.97 -6.89 1.45
N SER A 394 6.80 -7.19 0.89
CA SER A 394 5.97 -6.21 0.18
C SER A 394 4.77 -5.79 1.04
N PHE A 395 4.43 -4.49 1.00
CA PHE A 395 3.49 -3.87 1.97
C PHE A 395 2.10 -3.54 1.39
N GLY A 396 1.94 -3.73 0.08
CA GLY A 396 0.76 -3.38 -0.72
C GLY A 396 1.10 -3.42 -2.21
N LEU A 397 0.17 -2.97 -3.07
CA LEU A 397 0.47 -2.69 -4.47
C LEU A 397 0.43 -1.19 -4.75
N LEU A 398 1.15 -0.80 -5.79
CA LEU A 398 1.23 0.54 -6.29
C LEU A 398 0.66 0.56 -7.71
N LEU A 399 -0.37 1.37 -7.93
CA LEU A 399 -0.91 1.65 -9.26
C LEU A 399 -0.18 2.86 -9.84
N SER A 400 0.53 2.64 -10.93
CA SER A 400 1.57 3.55 -11.39
C SER A 400 1.42 3.89 -12.87
N TYR A 401 1.50 5.17 -13.22
CA TYR A 401 1.38 5.65 -14.60
C TYR A 401 2.77 6.00 -15.19
N ASP A 402 3.17 5.24 -16.20
CA ASP A 402 4.41 5.45 -16.97
C ASP A 402 4.10 6.44 -18.10
N LEU A 403 4.41 7.74 -17.91
CA LEU A 403 4.20 8.78 -18.93
C LEU A 403 4.97 8.51 -20.23
N HIS A 404 6.10 7.79 -20.18
CA HIS A 404 6.90 7.51 -21.38
C HIS A 404 6.29 6.39 -22.23
N LYS A 405 5.44 5.55 -21.64
CA LYS A 405 4.75 4.44 -22.32
C LYS A 405 3.22 4.60 -22.35
N GLU A 406 2.72 5.75 -21.88
CA GLU A 406 1.29 6.12 -21.80
C GLU A 406 0.41 4.98 -21.24
N ARG A 407 0.88 4.32 -20.17
CA ARG A 407 0.19 3.14 -19.63
C ARG A 407 0.26 3.04 -18.11
N TRP A 408 -0.79 2.48 -17.55
CA TRP A 408 -0.84 2.03 -16.17
C TRP A 408 -0.09 0.71 -15.98
N ARG A 409 0.45 0.51 -14.78
CA ARG A 409 1.05 -0.75 -14.35
C ARG A 409 0.89 -0.95 -12.84
N TRP A 410 0.87 -2.23 -12.48
CA TRP A 410 0.98 -2.69 -11.11
C TRP A 410 2.44 -2.94 -10.72
N LEU A 411 2.83 -2.41 -9.57
CA LEU A 411 4.14 -2.63 -8.96
C LEU A 411 3.94 -3.05 -7.49
N PRO A 412 4.69 -4.04 -6.96
CA PRO A 412 4.68 -4.34 -5.53
C PRO A 412 5.36 -3.20 -4.74
N GLU A 413 4.73 -2.71 -3.66
CA GLU A 413 5.37 -1.74 -2.75
C GLU A 413 6.47 -2.46 -1.96
N ARG A 414 7.74 -2.18 -2.27
CA ARG A 414 8.90 -2.78 -1.59
C ARG A 414 9.30 -2.01 -0.33
N ASN A 415 10.26 -2.56 0.42
CA ASN A 415 10.92 -1.84 1.49
C ASN A 415 11.96 -0.85 0.94
N TYR A 416 11.62 0.45 1.02
CA TYR A 416 12.46 1.57 0.57
C TYR A 416 13.19 2.31 1.71
N ASN A 417 13.09 1.82 2.95
CA ASN A 417 13.54 2.51 4.17
C ASN A 417 15.05 2.83 4.21
N TYR A 418 15.85 2.24 3.32
CA TYR A 418 17.25 2.61 3.13
C TYR A 418 17.43 4.04 2.63
N PHE A 419 16.50 4.52 1.78
CA PHE A 419 16.51 5.89 1.22
C PHE A 419 15.48 6.79 1.90
N THR A 420 14.35 6.24 2.37
CA THR A 420 13.23 7.00 2.94
C THR A 420 13.18 7.01 4.47
N GLU A 421 14.24 6.53 5.13
CA GLU A 421 14.28 6.27 6.58
C GLU A 421 13.06 5.46 7.08
N LYS A 422 12.57 5.73 8.30
CA LYS A 422 11.53 4.92 8.95
C LYS A 422 10.10 5.24 8.51
N GLU A 423 9.87 6.38 7.88
CA GLU A 423 8.53 6.87 7.52
C GLU A 423 8.01 6.25 6.23
N GLY A 424 8.92 5.68 5.41
CA GLY A 424 8.59 5.07 4.14
C GLY A 424 8.32 6.11 3.04
N LEU A 425 7.71 5.66 1.93
CA LEU A 425 7.31 6.58 0.87
C LEU A 425 6.04 7.34 1.25
N TYR A 426 6.08 8.65 1.02
CA TYR A 426 4.91 9.49 0.94
C TYR A 426 4.32 9.35 -0.47
N LEU A 427 3.10 8.82 -0.56
CA LEU A 427 2.42 8.58 -1.83
C LEU A 427 0.96 9.07 -1.77
N PRO A 428 0.41 9.57 -2.89
CA PRO A 428 -1.03 9.61 -3.10
C PRO A 428 -1.67 8.25 -2.79
N PHE A 429 -2.90 8.25 -2.29
CA PHE A 429 -3.60 7.03 -1.87
C PHE A 429 -5.10 7.12 -2.11
N ILE A 430 -5.77 5.99 -2.05
CA ILE A 430 -7.20 5.90 -2.36
C ILE A 430 -7.88 5.09 -1.27
N CYS A 431 -8.97 5.65 -0.73
CA CYS A 431 -9.84 5.01 0.23
C CYS A 431 -11.09 4.46 -0.46
N GLU A 432 -11.72 3.45 0.14
CA GLU A 432 -12.94 2.82 -0.33
C GLU A 432 -13.97 2.66 0.81
N ASP A 433 -15.23 2.87 0.49
CA ASP A 433 -16.35 2.66 1.39
C ASP A 433 -16.90 1.22 1.26
N TRP A 434 -16.47 0.32 2.14
CA TRP A 434 -16.83 -1.11 2.11
C TRP A 434 -18.33 -1.41 2.31
N ASP A 435 -19.12 -0.46 2.82
CA ASP A 435 -20.56 -0.66 3.05
C ASP A 435 -21.43 -0.36 1.80
N SER A 436 -20.79 0.02 0.69
CA SER A 436 -21.46 0.66 -0.46
C SER A 436 -21.65 -0.21 -1.70
N GLU A 437 -21.10 -1.43 -1.75
CA GLU A 437 -21.24 -2.30 -2.92
C GLU A 437 -22.70 -2.69 -3.18
N LEU A 438 -23.21 -2.31 -4.36
CA LEU A 438 -24.53 -2.75 -4.81
C LEU A 438 -24.49 -4.23 -5.21
N PRO A 439 -25.46 -5.06 -4.77
CA PRO A 439 -25.50 -6.48 -5.13
C PRO A 439 -25.54 -6.69 -6.65
N GLU A 440 -24.87 -7.73 -7.13
CA GLU A 440 -25.02 -8.16 -8.52
C GLU A 440 -26.46 -8.59 -8.81
N SER A 441 -26.99 -8.13 -9.95
CA SER A 441 -28.41 -8.22 -10.34
C SER A 441 -28.76 -9.48 -11.13
#